data_AF-A0A958FJP3-F1
#
_entry.id   AF-A0A958FJP3-F1
#
_cell.length_a   1.000
_cell.length_b   1.000
_cell.length_c   1.000
_cell.angle_alpha   90.00
_cell.angle_beta   90.00
_cell.angle_gamma   90.00
#
_symmetry.space_group_name_H-M   'P 1'
#
loop_
_entity.id
_entity.type
_entity.pdbx_description
1 polymer ?
#
loop_
_entity_poly.entity_id
_entity_poly.type
_entity_poly.pdbx_seq_one_letter_code
_entity_poly.pdbx_strand_id
1 'polypeptide(L)' 'IFDLRPAGIMKTLNLQSAGYVQTSAYGHFGRDEKRFTWEKLDRVDDIKALI' A
#
# COMPACT_ATOMS: atom_id res chain seq x y z
N ILE A 1 12.75 6.35 3.67
CA ILE A 1 11.74 6.14 2.61
C ILE A 1 10.44 5.56 3.19
N PHE A 2 10.47 4.45 3.94
CA PHE A 2 9.28 3.84 4.55
C PHE A 2 9.29 3.94 6.08
N ASP A 3 8.17 4.32 6.70
CA ASP A 3 7.95 4.24 8.15
C ASP A 3 7.22 2.93 8.51
N LEU A 4 7.93 2.00 9.14
CA LEU A 4 7.45 0.65 9.42
C LEU A 4 6.79 0.50 10.80
N ARG A 5 6.65 1.58 11.57
CA ARG A 5 5.84 1.54 12.80
C ARG A 5 4.37 1.32 12.43
N PRO A 6 3.55 0.67 13.26
CA PRO A 6 2.14 0.42 12.95
C PRO A 6 1.38 1.69 12.52
N ALA A 7 1.58 2.79 13.24
CA ALA A 7 0.98 4.09 12.89
C ALA A 7 1.50 4.66 11.56
N GLY A 8 2.78 4.46 11.25
CA GLY A 8 3.40 4.86 9.98
C GLY A 8 2.83 4.09 8.79
N ILE A 9 2.67 2.76 8.93
CA ILE A 9 2.07 1.89 7.91
C ILE A 9 0.62 2.28 7.67
N MET A 10 -0.18 2.43 8.73
CA MET A 10 -1.59 2.84 8.62
C MET A 10 -1.75 4.16 7.87
N LYS A 11 -0.91 5.16 8.20
CA LYS A 11 -0.92 6.47 7.55
C LYS A 11 -0.50 6.38 6.09
N THR A 12 0.61 5.71 5.81
CA THR A 12 1.20 5.63 4.47
C THR A 12 0.27 4.92 3.49
N LEU A 13 -0.34 3.81 3.93
CA LEU A 13 -1.23 3.01 3.10
C LEU A 13 -2.71 3.43 3.20
N ASN A 14 -3.04 4.48 3.95
CA ASN A 14 -4.41 4.96 4.16
C ASN A 14 -5.39 3.84 4.62
N LEU A 15 -4.99 3.10 5.67
CA LEU A 15 -5.70 1.89 6.14
C LEU A 15 -6.85 2.18 7.13
N GLN A 16 -7.31 3.43 7.26
CA GLN A 16 -8.46 3.78 8.11
C GLN A 16 -9.70 4.08 7.27
N SER A 17 -9.92 3.33 6.18
CA SER A 17 -11.05 3.50 5.27
C SER A 17 -11.87 2.22 5.15
N ALA A 18 -13.19 2.32 4.95
CA ALA A 18 -14.06 1.15 4.70
C ALA A 18 -13.71 0.46 3.37
N GLY A 19 -14.22 -0.73 3.05
CA GLY A 19 -14.05 -1.36 1.72
C GLY A 19 -12.92 -2.40 1.64
N TYR A 20 -12.77 -3.22 2.68
CA TYR A 20 -11.86 -4.39 2.69
C TYR A 20 -12.50 -5.66 2.13
N VAL A 21 -13.81 -5.66 1.84
CA VAL A 21 -14.54 -6.84 1.36
C VAL A 21 -13.94 -7.38 0.06
N GLN A 22 -13.42 -6.51 -0.80
CA GLN A 22 -12.77 -6.87 -2.06
C GLN A 22 -11.52 -7.74 -1.86
N THR A 23 -10.87 -7.64 -0.70
CA THR A 23 -9.69 -8.43 -0.35
C THR A 23 -10.02 -9.86 0.10
N SER A 24 -11.29 -10.15 0.42
CA SER A 24 -11.74 -11.43 0.99
C SER A 24 -11.78 -12.61 0.01
N ALA A 25 -11.65 -12.33 -1.30
CA ALA A 25 -11.60 -13.34 -2.36
C ALA A 25 -10.58 -12.95 -3.41
N TYR A 26 -10.08 -13.93 -4.16
CA TYR A 26 -9.11 -13.76 -5.26
C TYR A 26 -7.73 -13.21 -4.84
N GLY A 27 -7.41 -13.26 -3.54
CA GLY A 27 -6.10 -12.92 -2.99
C GLY A 27 -5.93 -11.42 -2.68
N HIS A 28 -4.99 -11.12 -1.79
CA HIS A 28 -4.72 -9.76 -1.30
C HIS A 28 -3.75 -8.95 -2.18
N PHE A 29 -2.96 -9.63 -3.01
CA PHE A 29 -1.81 -9.06 -3.72
C PHE A 29 -1.87 -9.27 -5.23
N GLY A 30 -1.14 -8.44 -5.98
CA GLY A 30 -1.00 -8.54 -7.44
C GLY A 30 -2.24 -8.11 -8.22
N ARG A 31 -3.13 -7.33 -7.59
CA ARG A 31 -4.39 -6.85 -8.17
C ARG A 31 -4.35 -5.32 -8.29
N ASP A 32 -4.58 -4.79 -9.49
CA ASP A 32 -4.57 -3.35 -9.77
C ASP A 32 -5.91 -2.66 -9.41
N GLU A 33 -6.33 -2.83 -8.15
CA GLU A 33 -7.50 -2.15 -7.63
C GLU A 33 -7.09 -0.82 -7.01
N LYS A 34 -7.83 0.25 -7.33
CA LYS A 34 -7.55 1.61 -6.82
C LYS A 34 -7.46 1.70 -5.29
N ARG A 35 -8.11 0.80 -4.55
CA ARG A 35 -8.08 0.72 -3.09
C ARG A 35 -6.85 0.03 -2.52
N PHE A 36 -6.15 -0.80 -3.30
CA PHE A 36 -5.00 -1.55 -2.83
C PHE A 36 -3.76 -0.67 -2.93
N THR A 37 -3.67 0.26 -1.97
CA THR A 37 -2.59 1.24 -1.89
C THR A 37 -1.22 0.60 -1.75
N TRP A 38 -1.14 -0.62 -1.23
CA TRP A 38 0.10 -1.40 -1.11
C TRP A 38 0.64 -1.95 -2.43
N GLU A 39 -0.17 -1.97 -3.49
CA GLU A 39 0.28 -2.38 -4.84
C GLU A 39 0.90 -1.23 -5.63
N LYS A 40 0.81 0.01 -5.11
CA LYS A 40 1.35 1.17 -5.80
C LYS A 40 2.87 1.16 -5.79
N LEU A 41 3.45 1.51 -6.94
CA LEU A 41 4.90 1.65 -7.14
C LEU A 41 5.38 3.10 -6.99
N ASP A 42 4.72 3.88 -6.14
CA ASP A 42 4.95 5.33 -5.98
C ASP A 42 6.26 5.69 -5.28
N ARG A 43 6.99 4.70 -4.77
CA ARG A 43 8.32 4.85 -4.13
C ARG A 43 9.48 4.37 -4.98
N VAL A 44 9.25 3.91 -6.21
CA VAL A 44 10.33 3.40 -7.06
C VAL A 44 11.38 4.49 -7.34
N ASP A 45 10.95 5.71 -7.67
CA ASP A 45 11.90 6.78 -7.98
C ASP A 45 12.60 7.31 -6.72
N ASP A 46 11.91 7.33 -5.57
CA ASP A 46 12.54 7.63 -4.27
C ASP A 46 13.69 6.65 -3.98
N ILE A 47 13.51 5.36 -4.30
CA ILE A 47 14.55 4.33 -4.11
C ILE A 47 15.69 4.51 -5.11
N LYS A 48 15.39 4.76 -6.39
CA LYS A 48 16.41 5.00 -7.42
C LYS A 48 17.30 6.19 -7.07
N ALA A 49 16.75 7.23 -6.45
CA ALA A 49 17.49 8.41 -6.04
C ALA A 49 18.45 8.17 -4.85
N LEU A 50 18.39 7.02 -4.18
CA LEU A 50 19.31 6.65 -3.10
C LEU A 50 20.55 5.89 -3.57
N ILE A 51 20.59 5.48 -4.85
CA ILE A 51 21.67 4.71 -5.46
C ILE A 51 22.41 5.62 -6.45
#